data_AF-A0AAJ1EP87-F1
#
_entry.id   AF-A0AAJ1EP87-F1
#
_cell.length_a   1.000
_cell.length_b   1.000
_cell.length_c   1.000
_cell.angle_alpha   90.00
_cell.angle_beta   90.00
_cell.angle_gamma   90.00
#
_symmetry.space_group_name_H-M   'P 1'
#
loop_
_entity.id
_entity.type
_entity.pdbx_description
1 polymer ?
#
loop_
_entity_poly.entity_id
_entity_poly.type
_entity_poly.pdbx_seq_one_letter_code
_entity_poly.pdbx_strand_id
1 'polypeptide(L)'
;MKGREKMDREELMKELEELFQDEPDNNKLNAVLDLSDAYAEYEYEERKKSEKVQWGKDVCAAAGEDVDEFPEQVFISISEKLEDRMLENNGDLEYAVVQEVVNEFWEQEAEEKDADCKPE
;
A
#
# COMPACT_ATOMS: atom_id res chain seq x y z
N MET A 1 11.53 17.98 -15.71
CA MET A 1 10.08 17.77 -15.66
C MET A 1 9.62 17.88 -14.22
N LYS A 2 8.49 18.54 -13.97
CA LYS A 2 7.85 18.55 -12.66
C LYS A 2 6.96 17.31 -12.66
N GLY A 3 7.26 16.30 -11.84
CA GLY A 3 6.50 15.05 -11.81
C GLY A 3 5.02 15.34 -11.60
N ARG A 4 4.16 14.81 -12.47
CA ARG A 4 2.70 14.81 -12.30
C ARG A 4 2.34 13.93 -11.09
N GLU A 5 1.22 14.22 -10.43
CA GLU A 5 0.68 13.37 -9.36
C GLU A 5 0.37 11.96 -9.88
N LYS A 6 0.37 10.96 -8.96
CA LYS A 6 0.01 9.57 -9.26
C LYS A 6 -1.39 9.52 -9.88
N MET A 7 -1.55 8.73 -10.94
CA MET A 7 -2.76 8.71 -11.77
C MET A 7 -3.27 7.28 -11.96
N ASP A 8 -4.57 7.06 -11.74
CA ASP A 8 -5.19 5.76 -11.99
C ASP A 8 -5.58 5.55 -13.46
N ARG A 9 -6.04 4.34 -13.80
CA ARG A 9 -6.39 3.99 -15.19
C ARG A 9 -7.55 4.81 -15.75
N GLU A 10 -8.57 5.13 -14.94
CA GLU A 10 -9.74 5.87 -15.41
C GLU A 10 -9.38 7.33 -15.68
N GLU A 11 -8.58 7.92 -14.79
CA GLU A 11 -8.02 9.26 -14.95
C GLU A 11 -7.11 9.36 -16.18
N LEU A 12 -6.23 8.37 -16.40
CA LEU A 12 -5.39 8.28 -17.59
C LEU A 12 -6.23 8.25 -18.87
N MET A 13 -7.27 7.41 -18.92
CA MET A 13 -8.12 7.29 -20.11
C MET A 13 -8.86 8.60 -20.40
N LYS A 14 -9.37 9.26 -19.36
CA LYS A 14 -10.04 10.55 -19.49
C LYS A 14 -9.10 11.64 -20.00
N GLU A 15 -7.88 11.74 -19.44
CA GLU A 15 -6.89 12.72 -19.90
C GLU A 15 -6.47 12.48 -21.35
N LEU A 16 -6.32 11.23 -21.77
CA LEU A 16 -6.02 10.90 -23.17
C LEU A 16 -7.17 11.29 -24.10
N GLU A 17 -8.42 11.02 -23.73
CA GLU A 17 -9.59 11.42 -24.51
C GLU A 17 -9.67 12.95 -24.68
N GLU A 18 -9.44 13.71 -23.60
CA GLU A 18 -9.39 15.17 -23.63
C GLU A 18 -8.22 15.68 -24.52
N LEU A 19 -7.04 15.07 -24.42
CA LEU A 19 -5.85 15.47 -25.17
C LEU A 19 -6.03 15.29 -26.69
N PHE A 20 -6.80 14.29 -27.13
CA PHE A 20 -6.99 13.97 -28.55
C PHE A 20 -8.31 14.50 -29.15
N GLN A 21 -9.13 15.23 -28.38
CA GLN A 21 -10.40 15.80 -28.89
C GLN A 21 -10.20 16.91 -29.95
N ASP A 22 -9.15 17.72 -29.85
CA ASP A 22 -8.87 18.83 -30.79
C ASP A 22 -7.76 18.50 -31.82
N GLU A 23 -7.57 19.35 -32.85
CA GLU A 23 -6.60 19.21 -33.97
C GLU A 23 -5.15 18.77 -33.56
N PRO A 24 -4.30 18.30 -34.51
CA PRO A 24 -2.99 17.73 -34.19
C PRO A 24 -2.01 18.81 -33.67
N ASP A 25 -2.03 19.03 -32.36
CA ASP A 25 -1.00 19.76 -31.64
C ASP A 25 0.28 18.90 -31.55
N ASN A 26 1.41 19.47 -31.99
CA ASN A 26 2.72 18.83 -31.96
C ASN A 26 3.21 18.50 -30.53
N ASN A 27 2.60 19.07 -29.49
CA ASN A 27 3.02 18.84 -28.11
C ASN A 27 2.31 17.67 -27.41
N LYS A 28 1.33 17.01 -28.07
CA LYS A 28 0.57 15.90 -27.48
C LYS A 28 1.44 14.69 -27.11
N LEU A 29 2.52 14.45 -27.87
CA LEU A 29 3.43 13.35 -27.56
C LEU A 29 4.09 13.50 -26.18
N ASN A 30 4.52 14.72 -25.81
CA ASN A 30 5.11 14.97 -24.50
C ASN A 30 4.09 14.77 -23.39
N ALA A 31 2.84 15.24 -23.58
CA ALA A 31 1.77 15.02 -22.62
C ALA A 31 1.42 13.54 -22.44
N VAL A 32 1.43 12.73 -23.50
CA VAL A 32 1.25 11.27 -23.41
C VAL A 32 2.40 10.60 -22.64
N LEU A 33 3.64 11.06 -22.82
CA LEU A 33 4.79 10.52 -22.08
C LEU A 33 4.68 10.85 -20.58
N ASP A 34 4.37 12.11 -20.22
CA ASP A 34 4.18 12.51 -18.83
C ASP A 34 3.02 11.74 -18.17
N LEU A 35 1.93 11.50 -18.91
CA LEU A 35 0.80 10.66 -18.50
C LEU A 35 1.20 9.21 -18.25
N SER A 36 1.97 8.63 -19.17
CA SER A 36 2.41 7.25 -19.08
C SER A 36 3.37 7.03 -17.90
N ASP A 37 4.26 7.98 -17.65
CA ASP A 37 5.18 7.93 -16.50
C ASP A 37 4.39 7.99 -15.18
N ALA A 38 3.42 8.89 -15.05
CA ALA A 38 2.59 9.00 -13.85
C ALA A 38 1.76 7.74 -13.57
N TYR A 39 1.18 7.14 -14.62
CA TYR A 39 0.44 5.88 -14.50
C TYR A 39 1.36 4.69 -14.17
N ALA A 40 2.55 4.62 -14.78
CA ALA A 40 3.51 3.57 -14.50
C ALA A 40 4.01 3.61 -13.04
N GLU A 41 4.23 4.80 -12.49
CA GLU A 41 4.55 5.00 -11.07
C GLU A 41 3.39 4.57 -10.17
N TYR A 42 2.15 4.93 -10.50
CA TYR A 42 0.97 4.48 -9.75
C TYR A 42 0.85 2.95 -9.73
N GLU A 43 0.89 2.29 -10.90
CA GLU A 43 0.80 0.83 -11.02
C GLU A 43 1.96 0.11 -10.34
N TYR A 44 3.16 0.69 -10.32
CA TYR A 44 4.29 0.13 -9.58
C TYR A 44 4.03 0.18 -8.06
N GLU A 45 3.52 1.30 -7.57
CA GLU A 45 3.27 1.52 -6.15
C GLU A 45 2.09 0.68 -5.63
N GLU A 46 1.01 0.57 -6.40
CA GLU A 46 -0.13 -0.30 -6.08
C GLU A 46 0.26 -1.78 -6.08
N ARG A 47 1.11 -2.20 -7.03
CA ARG A 47 1.66 -3.56 -7.03
C ARG A 47 2.54 -3.80 -5.80
N LYS A 48 3.44 -2.87 -5.47
CA LYS A 48 4.29 -2.99 -4.28
C LYS A 48 3.47 -3.08 -3.00
N LYS A 49 2.40 -2.29 -2.88
CA LYS A 49 1.47 -2.37 -1.74
C LYS A 49 0.78 -3.74 -1.69
N SER A 50 0.28 -4.24 -2.82
CA SER A 50 -0.37 -5.54 -2.91
C SER A 50 0.59 -6.70 -2.57
N GLU A 51 1.84 -6.62 -3.03
CA GLU A 51 2.91 -7.57 -2.70
C GLU A 51 3.21 -7.58 -1.20
N LYS A 52 3.29 -6.40 -0.56
CA LYS A 52 3.44 -6.29 0.90
C LYS A 52 2.26 -6.92 1.63
N VAL A 53 1.02 -6.60 1.24
CA VAL A 53 -0.17 -7.21 1.86
C VAL A 53 -0.11 -8.73 1.75
N GLN A 54 0.20 -9.27 0.58
CA GLN A 54 0.26 -10.72 0.38
C GLN A 54 1.37 -11.37 1.20
N TRP A 55 2.58 -10.79 1.20
CA TRP A 55 3.69 -11.31 1.98
C TRP A 55 3.41 -11.26 3.49
N GLY A 56 2.83 -10.16 3.98
CA GLY A 56 2.41 -10.05 5.38
C GLY A 56 1.36 -11.09 5.77
N LYS A 57 0.40 -11.39 4.88
CA LYS A 57 -0.57 -12.50 5.07
C LYS A 57 0.12 -13.85 5.16
N ASP A 58 1.05 -14.14 4.24
CA ASP A 58 1.75 -15.42 4.20
C ASP A 58 2.55 -15.65 5.49
N VAL A 59 3.23 -14.61 6.00
CA VAL A 59 3.99 -14.70 7.26
C VAL A 59 3.07 -14.81 8.47
N CYS A 60 1.98 -14.05 8.50
CA CYS A 60 0.97 -14.11 9.55
C CYS A 60 0.34 -15.52 9.65
N ALA A 61 -0.04 -16.10 8.51
CA ALA A 61 -0.55 -17.48 8.44
C ALA A 61 0.51 -18.51 8.85
N ALA A 62 1.77 -18.32 8.46
CA ALA A 62 2.87 -19.21 8.88
C ALA A 62 3.13 -19.18 10.40
N ALA A 63 2.84 -18.05 11.05
CA ALA A 63 2.88 -17.91 12.51
C ALA A 63 1.67 -18.55 13.22
N GLY A 64 0.65 -18.99 12.47
CA GLY A 64 -0.55 -19.66 12.98
C GLY A 64 -1.73 -18.74 13.30
N GLU A 65 -1.67 -17.48 12.88
CA GLU A 65 -2.73 -16.49 13.09
C GLU A 65 -3.82 -16.57 12.00
N ASP A 66 -5.05 -16.16 12.32
CA ASP A 66 -6.15 -16.11 11.36
C ASP A 66 -6.13 -14.81 10.55
N VAL A 67 -5.72 -14.92 9.29
CA VAL A 67 -5.60 -13.76 8.38
C VAL A 67 -6.94 -13.10 8.04
N ASP A 68 -8.07 -13.74 8.29
CA ASP A 68 -9.38 -13.14 8.03
C ASP A 68 -9.82 -12.18 9.17
N GLU A 69 -9.14 -12.20 10.32
CA GLU A 69 -9.43 -11.33 11.46
C GLU A 69 -8.74 -9.96 11.39
N PHE A 70 -7.77 -9.78 10.47
CA PHE A 70 -6.94 -8.57 10.44
C PHE A 70 -7.16 -7.71 9.19
N PRO A 71 -7.16 -6.36 9.32
CA PRO A 71 -7.21 -5.45 8.18
C PRO A 71 -5.88 -5.42 7.40
N GLU A 72 -5.91 -4.95 6.16
CA GLU A 72 -4.72 -4.86 5.29
C GLU A 72 -3.54 -4.11 5.92
N GLN A 73 -3.83 -3.11 6.76
CA GLN A 73 -2.82 -2.29 7.42
C GLN A 73 -1.92 -3.12 8.36
N VAL A 74 -2.46 -4.17 8.98
CA VAL A 74 -1.68 -5.09 9.82
C VAL A 74 -0.65 -5.84 8.97
N PHE A 75 -1.05 -6.36 7.81
CA PHE A 75 -0.14 -7.09 6.91
C PHE A 75 0.94 -6.18 6.33
N ILE A 76 0.58 -4.94 5.95
CA ILE A 76 1.57 -3.94 5.51
C ILE A 76 2.58 -3.68 6.62
N SER A 77 2.12 -3.52 7.87
CA SER A 77 3.00 -3.27 9.02
C SER A 77 3.93 -4.46 9.33
N ILE A 78 3.43 -5.69 9.23
CA ILE A 78 4.24 -6.92 9.35
C ILE A 78 5.37 -6.91 8.31
N SER A 79 5.04 -6.67 7.04
CA SER A 79 6.03 -6.65 5.96
C SER A 79 7.06 -5.53 6.11
N GLU A 80 6.65 -4.33 6.52
CA GLU A 80 7.56 -3.21 6.75
C GLU A 80 8.53 -3.50 7.90
N LYS A 81 8.03 -3.99 9.03
CA LYS A 81 8.88 -4.35 10.18
C LYS A 81 9.83 -5.50 9.85
N LEU A 82 9.43 -6.44 8.97
CA LEU A 82 10.33 -7.50 8.48
C LEU A 82 11.41 -6.95 7.55
N GLU A 83 11.07 -6.09 6.59
CA GLU A 83 12.04 -5.42 5.72
C GLU A 83 13.12 -4.69 6.54
N ASP A 84 12.69 -3.91 7.55
CA ASP A 84 13.60 -3.15 8.43
C ASP A 84 14.53 -4.09 9.21
N ARG A 85 14.00 -5.17 9.80
CA ARG A 85 14.80 -6.09 10.62
C ARG A 85 15.69 -7.02 9.80
N MET A 86 15.28 -7.36 8.56
CA MET A 86 16.13 -8.07 7.60
C MET A 86 17.32 -7.21 7.19
N LEU A 87 17.14 -5.89 7.02
CA LEU A 87 18.25 -4.96 6.80
C LEU A 87 19.21 -4.89 7.99
N GLU A 88 18.70 -5.11 9.21
CA GLU A 88 19.48 -5.13 10.45
C GLU A 88 20.20 -6.46 10.77
N ASN A 89 20.08 -7.49 9.91
CA ASN A 89 20.76 -8.79 10.05
C ASN A 89 20.46 -9.57 11.35
N ASN A 90 19.25 -9.39 11.89
CA ASN A 90 18.78 -10.11 13.08
C ASN A 90 18.11 -11.43 12.65
N GLY A 91 18.23 -12.50 13.44
CA GLY A 91 17.92 -13.90 13.05
C GLY A 91 16.45 -14.24 12.73
N ASP A 92 15.87 -15.23 13.42
CA ASP A 92 14.50 -15.73 13.14
C ASP A 92 13.45 -14.72 13.64
N LEU A 93 13.03 -13.83 12.74
CA LEU A 93 12.29 -12.59 13.06
C LEU A 93 10.78 -12.68 12.81
N GLU A 94 10.36 -13.63 11.97
CA GLU A 94 9.01 -13.68 11.41
C GLU A 94 7.93 -13.77 12.49
N TYR A 95 8.04 -14.77 13.38
CA TYR A 95 7.09 -14.95 14.48
C TYR A 95 7.07 -13.74 15.45
N ALA A 96 8.25 -13.20 15.79
CA ALA A 96 8.36 -12.09 16.72
C ALA A 96 7.72 -10.80 16.17
N VAL A 97 7.90 -10.53 14.87
CA VAL A 97 7.26 -9.38 14.20
C VAL A 97 5.75 -9.57 14.17
N VAL A 98 5.25 -10.75 13.82
CA VAL A 98 3.80 -11.01 13.78
C VAL A 98 3.17 -10.78 15.15
N GLN A 99 3.75 -11.34 16.22
CA GLN A 99 3.22 -11.17 17.57
C GLN A 99 3.25 -9.72 18.04
N GLU A 100 4.31 -8.98 17.70
CA GLU A 100 4.38 -7.55 18.02
C GLU A 100 3.25 -6.76 17.34
N VAL A 101 3.07 -6.91 16.02
CA VAL A 101 2.06 -6.15 15.28
C VAL A 101 0.64 -6.57 15.67
N VAL A 102 0.39 -7.87 15.87
CA VAL A 102 -0.93 -8.37 16.28
C VAL A 102 -1.29 -7.89 17.69
N ASN A 103 -0.35 -7.88 18.63
CA ASN A 103 -0.60 -7.35 19.97
C ASN A 103 -0.85 -5.83 19.92
N GLU A 104 -0.05 -5.07 19.17
CA GLU A 104 -0.28 -3.62 18.97
C GLU A 104 -1.68 -3.36 18.39
N PHE A 105 -2.14 -4.17 17.44
CA PHE A 105 -3.49 -4.07 16.87
C PHE A 105 -4.59 -4.30 17.90
N TRP A 106 -4.49 -5.39 18.69
CA TRP A 106 -5.50 -5.70 19.71
C TRP A 106 -5.53 -4.70 20.86
N GLU A 107 -4.37 -4.15 21.25
CA GLU A 107 -4.29 -3.08 22.24
C GLU A 107 -5.00 -1.82 21.75
N GLN A 108 -4.79 -1.42 20.49
CA GLN A 108 -5.47 -0.28 19.87
C GLN A 108 -6.99 -0.49 19.75
N GLU A 109 -7.43 -1.66 19.30
CA GLU A 109 -8.84 -2.03 19.23
C GLU A 109 -9.54 -1.98 20.61
N ALA A 110 -8.85 -2.40 21.67
CA ALA A 110 -9.37 -2.35 23.04
C ALA A 110 -9.47 -0.90 23.55
N GLU A 111 -8.46 -0.07 23.30
CA GLU A 111 -8.46 1.34 23.69
C GLU A 111 -9.56 2.15 22.97
N GLU A 112 -9.81 1.89 21.68
CA GLU A 112 -10.88 2.55 20.92
C GLU A 112 -12.28 2.17 21.46
N LYS A 113 -12.49 0.90 21.81
CA LYS A 113 -13.75 0.44 22.41
C LYS A 113 -14.00 1.02 23.81
N ASP A 114 -12.95 1.22 24.60
CA ASP A 114 -13.05 1.84 25.93
C ASP A 114 -13.26 3.36 25.85
N ALA A 115 -12.78 4.02 24.80
CA ALA A 115 -13.02 5.45 24.57
C ALA A 115 -14.49 5.75 24.21
N ASP A 116 -15.14 4.86 23.47
CA ASP A 116 -16.55 4.98 23.06
C ASP A 116 -17.55 4.68 24.20
N CYS A 117 -17.06 4.12 25.32
CA CYS A 117 -17.88 3.73 26.48
C CYS A 117 -17.90 4.79 27.61
N LYS A 118 -17.32 5.98 27.41
CA LYS A 118 -17.41 7.07 28.39
C LYS A 118 -18.73 7.84 28.22
N PRO A 119 -19.63 7.84 29.22
CA PRO A 119 -20.87 8.62 29.13
C PRO A 119 -20.58 10.12 29.24
N GLU A 120 -21.30 10.92 28.43
CA GLU A 120 -21.37 12.40 28.52
C GLU A 120 -21.89 12.90 29.88
#